data_AF-A0A3S5DLI2-F1
#
_entry.id   AF-A0A3S5DLI2-F1
#
_cell.length_a   1.000
_cell.length_b   1.000
_cell.length_c   1.000
_cell.angle_alpha   90.00
_cell.angle_beta   90.00
_cell.angle_gamma   90.00
#
_symmetry.space_group_name_H-M   'P 1'
#
loop_
_entity.id
_entity.type
_entity.pdbx_description
1 polymer ?
#
loop_
_entity_poly.entity_id
_entity_poly.type
_entity_poly.pdbx_seq_one_letter_code
_entity_poly.pdbx_strand_id
1 'polypeptide(L)'
;MKNQDIWLIVSDFDETFMPAMESREPDAGIERLQNHLAGLKRSHKLLFGWATGNSRSAVMEKMRAYPDFPWDFALTSLGTELYWREAEGVVEDAGWPPQAGAAFESRMERLVALFCQHGLALPAQSDAFQQRRIRGYYLPADGKEGAAIEQIHRLCAHVGLTASITHASPAAGDPEGVYDVAILPRAAARNRASTSSPPGMGWIPGG
;
A
#
# COMPACT_ATOMS: atom_id res chain seq x y z
N MET A 1 -30.80 22.48 0.70
CA MET A 1 -30.02 21.38 1.29
C MET A 1 -28.59 21.86 1.45
N LYS A 2 -28.08 21.97 2.69
CA LYS A 2 -26.64 22.22 2.87
C LYS A 2 -25.90 20.95 2.46
N ASN A 3 -24.88 21.08 1.60
CA ASN A 3 -23.92 20.02 1.35
C ASN A 3 -23.37 19.60 2.71
N GLN A 4 -23.59 18.36 3.13
CA GLN A 4 -22.92 17.82 4.29
C GLN A 4 -21.54 17.37 3.83
N ASP A 5 -20.50 18.06 4.29
CA ASP A 5 -19.12 17.67 3.99
C ASP A 5 -18.87 16.24 4.49
N ILE A 6 -18.31 15.42 3.61
CA ILE A 6 -17.81 14.08 3.96
C ILE A 6 -16.31 14.23 4.19
N TRP A 7 -15.87 13.87 5.39
CA TRP A 7 -14.46 13.88 5.75
C TRP A 7 -13.88 12.50 5.50
N LEU A 8 -12.68 12.46 4.91
CA LEU A 8 -11.91 11.24 4.72
C LEU A 8 -10.57 11.43 5.40
N ILE A 9 -10.29 10.60 6.40
CA ILE A 9 -8.99 10.54 7.07
C ILE A 9 -8.33 9.22 6.68
N VAL A 10 -7.15 9.32 6.09
CA VAL A 10 -6.32 8.18 5.73
C VAL A 10 -4.99 8.32 6.46
N SER A 11 -4.61 7.29 7.21
CA SER A 11 -3.32 7.22 7.90
C SER A 11 -2.49 6.08 7.33
N ASP A 12 -1.17 6.23 7.29
CA ASP A 12 -0.31 5.05 7.26
C ASP A 12 -0.48 4.26 8.57
N PHE A 13 -0.17 2.96 8.54
CA PHE A 13 -0.35 2.07 9.68
C PHE A 13 0.90 2.06 10.58
N ASP A 14 2.01 1.49 10.12
CA ASP A 14 3.21 1.35 10.95
C ASP A 14 3.93 2.68 11.13
N GLU A 15 4.48 2.89 12.32
CA GLU A 15 5.21 4.10 12.74
C GLU A 15 4.44 5.44 12.53
N THR A 16 3.14 5.37 12.24
CA THR A 16 2.24 6.52 12.13
C THR A 16 1.02 6.35 13.02
N PHE A 17 0.23 5.29 12.78
CA PHE A 17 -0.90 4.94 13.63
C PHE A 17 -0.49 4.00 14.77
N MET A 18 0.32 2.99 14.43
CA MET A 18 0.78 1.95 15.34
C MET A 18 2.30 2.03 15.49
N PRO A 19 2.84 2.16 16.72
CA PRO A 19 4.28 2.09 16.92
C PRO A 19 4.81 0.69 16.58
N ALA A 20 6.06 0.60 16.12
CA ALA A 20 6.74 -0.65 15.83
C ALA A 20 7.14 -1.40 17.10
N MET A 21 7.34 -0.68 18.21
CA MET A 21 7.62 -1.29 19.51
C MET A 21 6.38 -1.26 20.38
N GLU A 22 5.91 -2.44 20.79
CA GLU A 22 4.77 -2.60 21.71
C GLU A 22 4.95 -1.81 23.01
N SER A 23 6.19 -1.66 23.47
CA SER A 23 6.52 -0.87 24.67
C SER A 23 6.19 0.62 24.55
N ARG A 24 5.97 1.14 23.34
CA ARG A 24 5.55 2.53 23.08
C ARG A 24 4.04 2.69 22.91
N GLU A 25 3.27 1.60 22.83
CA GLU A 25 1.81 1.66 22.67
C GLU A 25 1.08 2.48 23.75
N PRO A 26 1.44 2.38 25.05
CA PRO A 26 0.77 3.17 26.09
C PRO A 26 0.85 4.69 25.86
N ASP A 27 1.94 5.15 25.23
CA ASP A 27 2.22 6.56 24.97
C ASP A 27 1.79 7.01 23.56
N ALA A 28 1.40 6.08 22.69
CA ALA A 28 1.03 6.35 21.29
C ALA A 28 -0.30 7.12 21.15
N GLY A 29 -1.09 7.22 22.23
CA GLY A 29 -2.34 7.98 22.24
C GLY A 29 -3.48 7.33 21.45
N ILE A 30 -3.41 6.03 21.17
CA ILE A 30 -4.42 5.28 20.40
C ILE A 30 -5.81 5.44 21.02
N GLU A 31 -5.93 5.33 22.34
CA GLU A 31 -7.21 5.51 23.05
C GLU A 31 -7.76 6.94 22.91
N ARG A 32 -6.88 7.96 22.95
CA ARG A 32 -7.28 9.35 22.75
C ARG A 32 -7.80 9.58 21.34
N LEU A 33 -7.12 9.01 20.34
CA LEU A 33 -7.53 9.05 18.94
C LEU A 33 -8.87 8.34 18.74
N GLN A 34 -9.05 7.15 19.32
CA GLN A 34 -10.30 6.40 19.31
C GLN A 34 -11.47 7.26 19.81
N ASN A 35 -11.34 7.85 20.99
CA ASN A 35 -12.38 8.67 21.60
C ASN A 35 -12.69 9.92 20.74
N HIS A 36 -11.65 10.53 20.15
CA HIS A 36 -11.81 11.69 19.28
C HIS A 36 -12.55 11.34 17.98
N LEU A 37 -12.13 10.26 17.30
CA LEU A 37 -12.78 9.79 16.07
C LEU A 37 -14.24 9.38 16.32
N ALA A 38 -14.53 8.70 17.43
CA ALA A 38 -15.90 8.38 17.83
C ALA A 38 -16.75 9.65 18.09
N GLY A 39 -16.14 10.72 18.60
CA GLY A 39 -16.77 12.03 18.71
C GLY A 39 -17.07 12.68 17.36
N LEU A 40 -16.09 12.68 16.46
CA LEU A 40 -16.21 13.26 15.12
C LEU A 40 -17.28 12.53 14.29
N LYS A 41 -17.31 11.18 14.32
CA LYS A 41 -18.30 10.38 13.60
C LYS A 41 -19.74 10.61 14.04
N ARG A 42 -19.97 11.07 15.28
CA ARG A 42 -21.31 11.45 15.75
C ARG A 42 -21.80 12.78 15.19
N SER A 43 -20.87 13.67 14.86
CA SER A 43 -21.18 15.05 14.44
C SER A 43 -21.00 15.29 12.94
N HIS A 44 -20.22 14.44 12.27
CA HIS A 44 -19.83 14.57 10.87
C HIS A 44 -19.94 13.22 10.15
N LYS A 45 -20.17 13.28 8.84
CA LYS A 45 -19.96 12.12 7.98
C LYS A 45 -18.46 11.94 7.79
N LEU A 46 -17.85 11.06 8.57
CA LEU A 46 -16.41 10.81 8.57
C LEU A 46 -16.13 9.34 8.24
N LEU A 47 -15.27 9.12 7.26
CA LEU A 47 -14.60 7.85 7.02
C LEU A 47 -13.15 7.95 7.52
N PHE A 48 -12.74 6.98 8.33
CA PHE A 48 -11.38 6.78 8.79
C PHE A 48 -10.89 5.41 8.32
N GLY A 49 -9.68 5.36 7.77
CA GLY A 49 -9.05 4.11 7.41
C GLY A 49 -7.55 4.21 7.29
N TRP A 50 -6.93 3.06 7.04
CA TRP A 50 -5.49 2.96 6.86
C TRP A 50 -5.11 2.73 5.41
N ALA A 51 -3.95 3.23 5.00
CA ALA A 51 -3.28 2.87 3.75
C ALA A 51 -1.87 2.39 4.05
N THR A 52 -1.61 1.09 3.90
CA THR A 52 -0.39 0.44 4.38
C THR A 52 0.16 -0.58 3.37
N GLY A 53 1.46 -0.85 3.47
CA GLY A 53 2.11 -1.97 2.79
C GLY A 53 1.78 -3.34 3.38
N ASN A 54 1.31 -3.39 4.63
CA ASN A 54 0.98 -4.63 5.31
C ASN A 54 -0.15 -5.39 4.62
N SER A 55 -0.13 -6.71 4.78
CA SER A 55 -1.25 -7.57 4.39
C SER A 55 -2.45 -7.34 5.32
N ARG A 56 -3.64 -7.74 4.84
CA ARG A 56 -4.86 -7.77 5.67
C ARG A 56 -4.65 -8.51 6.98
N SER A 57 -4.03 -9.69 6.95
CA SER A 57 -3.84 -10.52 8.15
C SER A 57 -2.99 -9.81 9.20
N ALA A 58 -1.91 -9.13 8.79
CA ALA A 58 -1.04 -8.38 9.70
C ALA A 58 -1.78 -7.20 10.36
N VAL A 59 -2.55 -6.42 9.59
CA VAL A 59 -3.37 -5.33 10.14
C VAL A 59 -4.41 -5.88 11.12
N MET A 60 -5.13 -6.93 10.73
CA MET A 60 -6.19 -7.51 11.58
C MET A 60 -5.64 -8.11 12.86
N GLU A 61 -4.47 -8.74 12.84
CA GLU A 61 -3.81 -9.30 14.03
C GLU A 61 -3.55 -8.20 15.06
N LYS A 62 -2.90 -7.10 14.64
CA LYS A 62 -2.60 -5.95 15.51
C LYS A 62 -3.88 -5.30 16.04
N MET A 63 -4.92 -5.19 15.21
CA MET A 63 -6.19 -4.59 15.61
C MET A 63 -7.04 -5.46 16.56
N ARG A 64 -6.67 -6.73 16.83
CA ARG A 64 -7.35 -7.54 17.86
C ARG A 64 -7.24 -6.94 19.25
N ALA A 65 -6.16 -6.21 19.53
CA ALA A 65 -5.98 -5.50 20.79
C ALA A 65 -6.91 -4.28 20.94
N TYR A 66 -7.50 -3.81 19.83
CA TYR A 66 -8.32 -2.59 19.77
C TYR A 66 -9.67 -2.84 19.06
N PRO A 67 -10.52 -3.76 19.58
CA PRO A 67 -11.75 -4.18 18.91
C PRO A 67 -12.75 -3.04 18.70
N ASP A 68 -12.76 -2.06 19.60
CA ASP A 68 -13.69 -0.92 19.60
C ASP A 68 -13.18 0.29 18.80
N PHE A 69 -11.99 0.22 18.22
CA PHE A 69 -11.43 1.34 17.47
C PHE A 69 -12.27 1.64 16.22
N PRO A 70 -12.78 2.87 16.00
CA PRO A 70 -13.80 3.14 14.99
C PRO A 70 -13.21 3.36 13.59
N TRP A 71 -12.65 2.33 12.95
CA TRP A 71 -12.20 2.36 11.55
C TRP A 71 -13.27 1.86 10.58
N ASP A 72 -13.23 2.34 9.33
CA ASP A 72 -14.20 2.00 8.27
C ASP A 72 -13.58 1.20 7.12
N PHE A 73 -12.32 1.45 6.79
CA PHE A 73 -11.66 0.74 5.71
C PHE A 73 -10.15 0.55 5.92
N ALA A 74 -9.56 -0.39 5.17
CA ALA A 74 -8.13 -0.60 5.11
C ALA A 74 -7.70 -0.85 3.65
N LEU A 75 -6.83 0.02 3.14
CA LEU A 75 -6.06 -0.17 1.92
C LEU A 75 -4.77 -0.91 2.30
N THR A 76 -4.70 -2.18 1.96
CA THR A 76 -3.58 -3.06 2.34
C THR A 76 -2.76 -3.45 1.10
N SER A 77 -1.65 -4.15 1.32
CA SER A 77 -0.87 -4.75 0.25
C SER A 77 -0.48 -3.70 -0.79
N LEU A 78 0.11 -2.60 -0.33
CA LEU A 78 0.54 -1.48 -1.16
C LEU A 78 -0.61 -0.82 -1.96
N GLY A 79 -1.84 -0.93 -1.46
CA GLY A 79 -3.06 -0.39 -2.08
C GLY A 79 -3.69 -1.31 -3.13
N THR A 80 -3.23 -2.56 -3.24
CA THR A 80 -3.79 -3.56 -4.18
C THR A 80 -5.03 -4.26 -3.63
N GLU A 81 -5.39 -4.02 -2.38
CA GLU A 81 -6.54 -4.60 -1.72
C GLU A 81 -7.21 -3.51 -0.89
N LEU A 82 -8.54 -3.42 -0.97
CA LEU A 82 -9.36 -2.53 -0.16
C LEU A 82 -10.35 -3.39 0.62
N TYR A 83 -10.43 -3.14 1.91
CA TYR A 83 -11.34 -3.83 2.81
C TYR A 83 -12.23 -2.83 3.51
N TRP A 84 -13.51 -3.15 3.63
CA TRP A 84 -14.49 -2.41 4.41
C TRP A 84 -14.78 -3.15 5.72
N ARG A 85 -14.87 -2.38 6.81
CA ARG A 85 -15.41 -2.88 8.08
C ARG A 85 -16.92 -2.84 8.02
N GLU A 86 -17.54 -4.00 8.20
CA GLU A 86 -18.97 -4.19 8.30
C GLU A 86 -19.32 -4.74 9.69
N ALA A 87 -20.62 -4.86 10.00
CA ALA A 87 -21.06 -5.32 11.32
C ALA A 87 -20.62 -6.77 11.59
N GLU A 88 -20.62 -7.60 10.56
CA GLU A 88 -20.30 -9.03 10.61
C GLU A 88 -18.81 -9.33 10.42
N GLY A 89 -17.98 -8.32 10.15
CA GLY A 89 -16.55 -8.49 9.99
C GLY A 89 -15.92 -7.56 8.96
N VAL A 90 -14.98 -8.09 8.17
CA VAL A 90 -14.19 -7.31 7.22
C VAL A 90 -14.28 -7.93 5.84
N VAL A 91 -14.83 -7.18 4.89
CA VAL A 91 -15.16 -7.62 3.53
C VAL A 91 -14.24 -6.96 2.52
N GLU A 92 -13.72 -7.73 1.56
CA GLU A 92 -12.91 -7.19 0.46
C GLU A 92 -13.82 -6.48 -0.56
N ASP A 93 -13.42 -5.29 -0.99
CA ASP A 93 -14.02 -4.61 -2.14
C ASP A 93 -13.59 -5.33 -3.43
N ALA A 94 -14.47 -6.18 -3.96
CA ALA A 94 -14.20 -6.93 -5.18
C ALA A 94 -14.01 -6.05 -6.43
N GLY A 95 -14.47 -4.79 -6.39
CA GLY A 95 -14.26 -3.80 -7.44
C GLY A 95 -12.89 -3.14 -7.39
N TRP A 96 -12.10 -3.40 -6.34
CA TRP A 96 -10.83 -2.74 -6.09
C TRP A 96 -9.60 -3.65 -6.32
N PRO A 97 -8.52 -3.11 -6.92
CA PRO A 97 -8.52 -1.93 -7.75
C PRO A 97 -9.30 -2.21 -9.04
N PRO A 98 -9.94 -1.20 -9.63
CA PRO A 98 -10.62 -1.38 -10.91
C PRO A 98 -9.63 -1.97 -11.92
N GLN A 99 -9.99 -3.10 -12.55
CA GLN A 99 -9.23 -3.83 -13.59
C GLN A 99 -8.03 -4.69 -13.13
N ALA A 100 -7.89 -4.97 -11.82
CA ALA A 100 -6.67 -5.53 -11.26
C ALA A 100 -6.66 -7.05 -10.97
N GLY A 101 -7.78 -7.65 -10.56
CA GLY A 101 -7.74 -8.97 -9.90
C GLY A 101 -7.69 -10.19 -10.82
N ALA A 102 -8.63 -10.30 -11.77
CA ALA A 102 -8.89 -11.57 -12.47
C ALA A 102 -7.79 -12.00 -13.45
N ALA A 103 -6.89 -11.08 -13.84
CA ALA A 103 -5.84 -11.34 -14.82
C ALA A 103 -4.42 -11.13 -14.28
N PHE A 104 -4.24 -10.96 -12.96
CA PHE A 104 -2.91 -10.68 -12.40
C PHE A 104 -1.94 -11.84 -12.65
N GLU A 105 -2.32 -13.06 -12.30
CA GLU A 105 -1.47 -14.26 -12.49
C GLU A 105 -1.11 -14.49 -13.96
N SER A 106 -2.08 -14.43 -14.87
CA SER A 106 -1.82 -14.63 -16.30
C SER A 106 -0.95 -13.52 -16.91
N ARG A 107 -1.04 -12.28 -16.41
CA ARG A 107 -0.13 -11.20 -16.78
C ARG A 107 1.27 -11.40 -16.20
N MET A 108 1.37 -11.93 -14.98
CA MET A 108 2.64 -12.28 -14.35
C MET A 108 3.36 -13.39 -15.11
N GLU A 109 2.66 -14.46 -15.50
CA GLU A 109 3.24 -15.53 -16.32
C GLU A 109 3.83 -14.99 -17.62
N ARG A 110 3.10 -14.10 -18.31
CA ARG A 110 3.59 -13.41 -19.50
C ARG A 110 4.79 -12.52 -19.21
N LEU A 111 4.79 -11.82 -18.08
CA LEU A 111 5.91 -10.97 -17.67
C LEU A 111 7.17 -11.79 -17.41
N VAL A 112 7.06 -12.92 -16.71
CA VAL A 112 8.18 -13.83 -16.44
C VAL A 112 8.77 -14.37 -17.74
N ALA A 113 7.93 -14.75 -18.70
CA ALA A 113 8.41 -15.17 -20.02
C ALA A 113 9.18 -14.05 -20.75
N LEU A 114 8.68 -12.81 -20.69
CA LEU A 114 9.38 -11.64 -21.24
C LEU A 114 10.70 -11.36 -20.52
N PHE A 115 10.73 -11.44 -19.19
CA PHE A 115 11.95 -11.30 -18.40
C PHE A 115 13.01 -12.32 -18.84
N CYS A 116 12.64 -13.59 -18.98
CA CYS A 116 13.55 -14.62 -19.51
C CYS A 116 14.04 -14.31 -20.93
N GLN A 117 13.15 -13.93 -21.86
CA GLN A 117 13.53 -13.57 -23.24
C GLN A 117 14.51 -12.41 -23.32
N HIS A 118 14.43 -11.52 -22.35
CA HIS A 118 15.25 -10.32 -22.26
C HIS A 118 16.47 -10.45 -21.34
N GLY A 119 16.74 -11.65 -20.81
CA GLY A 119 17.87 -11.89 -19.90
C GLY A 119 17.75 -11.21 -18.53
N LEU A 120 16.55 -10.81 -18.13
CA LEU A 120 16.27 -10.26 -16.81
C LEU A 120 15.97 -11.39 -15.83
N ALA A 121 16.96 -11.77 -15.03
CA ALA A 121 16.80 -12.75 -13.96
C ALA A 121 16.77 -12.04 -12.60
N LEU A 122 15.57 -11.73 -12.10
CA LEU A 122 15.39 -11.11 -10.79
C LEU A 122 15.15 -12.19 -9.73
N PRO A 123 15.96 -12.26 -8.64
CA PRO A 123 15.68 -13.14 -7.52
C PRO A 123 14.35 -12.79 -6.86
N ALA A 124 13.53 -13.78 -6.55
CA ALA A 124 12.28 -13.57 -5.82
C ALA A 124 12.57 -13.21 -4.35
N GLN A 125 11.75 -12.31 -3.80
CA GLN A 125 11.68 -12.07 -2.36
C GLN A 125 10.98 -13.24 -1.65
N SER A 126 11.05 -13.26 -0.31
CA SER A 126 10.41 -14.28 0.51
C SER A 126 8.90 -14.40 0.26
N ASP A 127 8.30 -15.53 0.67
CA ASP A 127 6.87 -15.80 0.48
C ASP A 127 5.95 -14.73 1.07
N ALA A 128 6.40 -14.00 2.11
CA ALA A 128 5.66 -12.88 2.70
C ALA A 128 5.41 -11.72 1.72
N PHE A 129 6.28 -11.58 0.71
CA PHE A 129 6.16 -10.59 -0.36
C PHE A 129 5.52 -11.16 -1.64
N GLN A 130 5.18 -12.45 -1.65
CA GLN A 130 4.44 -13.11 -2.74
C GLN A 130 2.94 -13.11 -2.43
N GLN A 131 2.35 -11.92 -2.38
CA GLN A 131 0.95 -11.73 -2.01
C GLN A 131 0.01 -11.89 -3.21
N ARG A 132 -1.30 -12.00 -2.99
CA ARG A 132 -2.29 -12.28 -4.06
C ARG A 132 -2.18 -11.36 -5.30
N ARG A 133 -1.82 -10.09 -5.10
CA ARG A 133 -1.66 -9.09 -6.18
C ARG A 133 -0.30 -8.40 -6.17
N ILE A 134 0.69 -9.02 -5.53
CA ILE A 134 2.06 -8.51 -5.45
C ILE A 134 3.04 -9.64 -5.77
N ARG A 135 4.06 -9.34 -6.56
CA ARG A 135 5.24 -10.20 -6.67
C ARG A 135 6.46 -9.37 -6.34
N GLY A 136 7.17 -9.76 -5.29
CA GLY A 136 8.40 -9.12 -4.83
C GLY A 136 9.62 -9.76 -5.47
N TYR A 137 10.54 -8.93 -5.95
CA TYR A 137 11.84 -9.34 -6.45
C TYR A 137 12.93 -8.39 -5.97
N TYR A 138 14.19 -8.82 -6.05
CA TYR A 138 15.35 -7.95 -5.85
C TYR A 138 16.01 -7.60 -7.18
N LEU A 139 16.48 -6.36 -7.29
CA LEU A 139 17.36 -5.91 -8.36
C LEU A 139 18.70 -5.46 -7.74
N PRO A 140 19.86 -6.00 -8.17
CA PRO A 140 21.15 -5.56 -7.65
C PRO A 140 21.42 -4.07 -7.91
N ALA A 141 21.99 -3.38 -6.91
CA ALA A 141 22.48 -2.01 -7.03
C ALA A 141 23.98 -2.04 -7.39
N ASP A 142 24.30 -2.45 -8.62
CA ASP A 142 25.67 -2.63 -9.12
C ASP A 142 26.21 -1.44 -9.92
N GLY A 143 25.47 -0.32 -9.95
CA GLY A 143 25.79 0.88 -10.73
C GLY A 143 25.32 0.83 -12.18
N LYS A 144 24.68 -0.27 -12.61
CA LYS A 144 24.11 -0.45 -13.95
C LYS A 144 22.59 -0.65 -13.93
N GLU A 145 21.96 -0.45 -12.78
CA GLU A 145 20.54 -0.71 -12.56
C GLU A 145 19.62 0.13 -13.44
N GLY A 146 20.04 1.32 -13.88
CA GLY A 146 19.17 2.26 -14.61
C GLY A 146 18.54 1.65 -15.87
N ALA A 147 19.33 0.93 -16.66
CA ALA A 147 18.83 0.25 -17.86
C ALA A 147 17.86 -0.89 -17.50
N ALA A 148 18.14 -1.63 -16.42
CA ALA A 148 17.27 -2.69 -15.94
C ALA A 148 15.94 -2.14 -15.41
N ILE A 149 15.97 -1.05 -14.64
CA ILE A 149 14.79 -0.33 -14.12
C ILE A 149 13.88 0.10 -15.27
N GLU A 150 14.44 0.78 -16.28
CA GLU A 150 13.67 1.21 -17.46
C GLU A 150 13.05 0.02 -18.21
N GLN A 151 13.81 -1.08 -18.33
CA GLN A 151 13.34 -2.28 -19.00
C GLN A 151 12.23 -2.98 -18.22
N ILE A 152 12.35 -3.08 -16.89
CA ILE A 152 11.32 -3.64 -16.00
C ILE A 152 10.03 -2.83 -16.16
N HIS A 153 10.08 -1.50 -16.08
CA HIS A 153 8.90 -0.65 -16.27
C HIS A 153 8.25 -0.86 -17.64
N ARG A 154 9.05 -0.91 -18.71
CA ARG A 154 8.56 -1.12 -20.08
C ARG A 154 7.86 -2.47 -20.26
N LEU A 155 8.47 -3.55 -19.76
CA LEU A 155 7.91 -4.90 -19.87
C LEU A 155 6.65 -5.06 -19.00
N CYS A 156 6.64 -4.48 -17.79
CA CYS A 156 5.44 -4.43 -16.96
C CYS A 156 4.29 -3.72 -17.68
N ALA A 157 4.55 -2.54 -18.24
CA ALA A 157 3.55 -1.77 -18.96
C ALA A 157 2.99 -2.55 -20.17
N HIS A 158 3.84 -3.30 -20.88
CA HIS A 158 3.45 -4.13 -22.03
C HIS A 158 2.39 -5.19 -21.68
N VAL A 159 2.43 -5.74 -20.47
CA VAL A 159 1.44 -6.73 -20.01
C VAL A 159 0.32 -6.12 -19.14
N GLY A 160 0.29 -4.80 -19.00
CA GLY A 160 -0.72 -4.11 -18.18
C GLY A 160 -0.48 -4.20 -16.67
N LEU A 161 0.78 -4.37 -16.26
CA LEU A 161 1.26 -4.31 -14.88
C LEU A 161 2.08 -3.04 -14.65
N THR A 162 2.54 -2.84 -13.42
CA THR A 162 3.45 -1.77 -13.03
C THR A 162 4.48 -2.30 -12.05
N ALA A 163 5.63 -1.65 -11.97
CA ALA A 163 6.65 -1.90 -10.96
C ALA A 163 6.74 -0.69 -10.02
N SER A 164 6.91 -0.96 -8.73
CA SER A 164 7.40 0.00 -7.74
C SER A 164 8.81 -0.43 -7.38
N ILE A 165 9.79 0.44 -7.60
CA ILE A 165 11.21 0.13 -7.36
C ILE A 165 11.76 1.11 -6.34
N THR A 166 12.25 0.61 -5.22
CA THR A 166 12.77 1.41 -4.10
C THR A 166 14.09 0.84 -3.63
N HIS A 167 15.00 1.68 -3.15
CA HIS A 167 16.23 1.18 -2.55
C HIS A 167 15.89 0.40 -1.28
N ALA A 168 16.37 -0.83 -1.17
CA ALA A 168 16.09 -1.67 -0.01
C ALA A 168 16.74 -1.08 1.25
N SER A 169 16.11 -1.28 2.40
CA SER A 169 16.63 -0.81 3.68
C SER A 169 17.13 -2.00 4.48
N PRO A 170 18.45 -2.13 4.72
CA PRO A 170 18.98 -3.21 5.55
C PRO A 170 18.39 -3.23 6.97
N ALA A 171 17.93 -2.08 7.47
CA ALA A 171 17.24 -1.95 8.75
C ALA A 171 15.88 -2.66 8.78
N ALA A 172 15.27 -2.95 7.62
CA ALA A 172 14.05 -3.72 7.48
C ALA A 172 14.31 -5.24 7.29
N GLY A 173 15.57 -5.68 7.33
CA GLY A 173 15.98 -7.07 7.14
C GLY A 173 16.24 -7.46 5.68
N ASP A 174 16.24 -6.50 4.76
CA ASP A 174 16.54 -6.74 3.34
C ASP A 174 18.05 -6.91 3.10
N PRO A 175 18.45 -7.59 2.01
CA PRO A 175 19.86 -7.66 1.60
C PRO A 175 20.46 -6.27 1.36
N GLU A 176 21.75 -6.09 1.68
CA GLU A 176 22.46 -4.87 1.31
C GLU A 176 22.68 -4.77 -0.21
N GLY A 177 22.65 -3.54 -0.74
CA GLY A 177 23.01 -3.27 -2.14
C GLY A 177 22.00 -3.79 -3.16
N VAL A 178 20.71 -3.76 -2.83
CA VAL A 178 19.62 -4.12 -3.76
C VAL A 178 18.50 -3.08 -3.74
N TYR A 179 17.69 -3.11 -4.79
CA TYR A 179 16.39 -2.47 -4.86
C TYR A 179 15.28 -3.50 -4.69
N ASP A 180 14.25 -3.14 -3.94
CA ASP A 180 12.98 -3.87 -3.89
C ASP A 180 12.18 -3.57 -5.14
N VAL A 181 11.74 -4.62 -5.82
CA VAL A 181 10.91 -4.54 -7.01
C VAL A 181 9.56 -5.19 -6.69
N ALA A 182 8.54 -4.37 -6.46
CA ALA A 182 7.18 -4.84 -6.27
C ALA A 182 6.40 -4.71 -7.58
N ILE A 183 6.02 -5.84 -8.18
CA ILE A 183 5.17 -5.89 -9.36
C ILE A 183 3.70 -5.94 -8.93
N LEU A 184 2.91 -5.01 -9.46
CA LEU A 184 1.54 -4.74 -9.05
C LEU A 184 0.61 -4.58 -10.27
N PRO A 185 -0.71 -4.70 -10.09
CA PRO A 185 -1.68 -4.23 -11.07
C PRO A 185 -1.52 -2.72 -11.37
N ARG A 186 -1.64 -2.33 -12.64
CA ARG A 186 -1.42 -0.94 -13.10
C ARG A 186 -2.23 0.12 -12.35
N ALA A 187 -3.47 -0.19 -11.96
CA ALA A 187 -4.34 0.75 -11.25
C ALA A 187 -3.86 1.09 -9.83
N ALA A 188 -3.11 0.19 -9.17
CA ALA A 188 -2.68 0.37 -7.79
C ALA A 188 -1.59 1.45 -7.65
N ALA A 189 -0.67 1.58 -8.63
CA ALA A 189 0.40 2.58 -8.56
C ALA A 189 -0.09 4.02 -8.76
N ARG A 190 -1.21 4.23 -9.48
CA ARG A 190 -1.76 5.57 -9.73
C ARG A 190 -2.23 6.25 -8.44
N ASN A 191 -2.63 5.47 -7.44
CA ASN A 191 -3.03 5.97 -6.11
C ASN A 191 -1.83 6.25 -5.18
N ARG A 192 -0.60 5.88 -5.57
CA ARG A 192 0.63 6.31 -4.86
C ARG A 192 1.14 7.68 -5.31
N ALA A 193 0.80 8.11 -6.53
CA ALA A 193 1.27 9.38 -7.10
C ALA A 193 0.59 10.63 -6.49
N SER A 194 -0.35 10.47 -5.55
CA SER A 194 -0.97 11.60 -4.83
C SER A 194 -0.04 12.27 -3.79
N THR A 195 1.24 11.88 -3.72
CA THR A 195 2.30 12.65 -3.03
C THR A 195 3.11 13.57 -3.96
N SER A 196 2.76 13.66 -5.25
CA SER A 196 3.16 14.81 -6.09
C SER A 196 1.93 15.69 -6.33
N SER A 197 2.04 16.95 -5.92
CA SER A 197 0.98 17.96 -5.80
C SER A 197 -0.17 17.86 -6.80
N PRO A 198 -1.44 18.06 -6.37
CA PRO A 198 -2.54 18.23 -7.31
C PRO A 198 -2.30 19.47 -8.17
N PRO A 199 -2.64 19.44 -9.48
CA PRO A 199 -2.57 20.64 -10.30
C PRO A 199 -3.65 21.60 -9.84
N GLY A 200 -3.24 22.72 -9.26
CA GLY A 200 -4.13 23.84 -8.97
C GLY A 200 -4.63 23.93 -7.53
N MET A 201 -3.73 24.20 -6.59
CA MET A 201 -4.02 25.13 -5.49
C MET A 201 -2.73 25.84 -5.12
N GLY A 202 -2.63 27.11 -5.51
CA GLY A 202 -1.49 27.96 -5.20
C GLY A 202 -1.36 28.14 -3.69
N TRP A 203 -0.18 27.84 -3.17
CA TRP A 203 0.23 28.22 -1.82
C TRP A 203 0.43 29.74 -1.80
N ILE A 204 -0.35 30.45 -0.97
CA ILE A 204 -0.09 31.86 -0.63
C ILE A 204 0.71 31.83 0.67
N PRO A 205 1.97 32.31 0.69
CA PRO A 205 2.70 32.42 1.94
C PRO A 205 2.15 33.61 2.75
N GLY A 206 1.67 33.33 3.96
CA GLY A 206 1.43 34.34 5.01
C GLY A 206 2.75 34.68 5.70
N GLY A 207 2.92 35.97 6.02
CA GLY A 207 4.16 36.55 6.57
C GLY A 207 4.36 36.35 8.06
#